data_AF-A0A7C7PQN7-F1
#
_entry.id   AF-A0A7C7PQN7-F1
#
_cell.length_a   1.000
_cell.length_b   1.000
_cell.length_c   1.000
_cell.angle_alpha   90.00
_cell.angle_beta   90.00
_cell.angle_gamma   90.00
#
_symmetry.space_group_name_H-M   'P 1'
#
loop_
_entity.id
_entity.type
_entity.pdbx_description
1 polymer ?
#
loop_
_entity_poly.entity_id
_entity_poly.type
_entity_poly.pdbx_seq_one_letter_code
_entity_poly.pdbx_strand_id
1 'polypeptide(L)'
;MSRASKQALHESPKSGAENLRPPYKEAWIAGALVFALYWLTLSPTTAFWDTSEYIATGHMLGIPHPPGNPLFVVLARAWSVLFTFFGLSVATSINLFSAFMSAAAHAMWFLVAHHILRYFSSDKLFRLVGAAAAVLVSSTSFTVWSQSNVNEKVYTVSLFTIALLSWLAVRWQENLGKGKDDNLLILMVFILALSVGNHLMAFLVAPAIGIFILVVHPQTLLNWRLYLVGAAVAIVGLSIHLFLPLRAGLQPVINEAAPACPDISSALSAVVTYGKAGCAALAEALNRTQYEKPPLLPRSAPLVSQVANYLQ
;
A
#
# COMPACT_ATOMS: atom_id res chain seq x y z
N MET A 1 -20.24 47.43 -26.14
CA MET A 1 -20.02 46.64 -24.91
C MET A 1 -18.93 47.32 -24.08
N SER A 2 -19.31 47.88 -22.93
CA SER A 2 -18.45 48.70 -22.05
C SER A 2 -17.27 47.89 -21.49
N ARG A 3 -16.13 48.56 -21.26
CA ARG A 3 -14.93 48.04 -20.58
C ARG A 3 -15.23 47.31 -19.26
N ALA A 4 -16.37 47.61 -18.61
CA ALA A 4 -16.86 46.93 -17.41
C ALA A 4 -17.25 45.45 -17.66
N SER A 5 -17.65 45.06 -18.88
CA SER A 5 -18.06 43.69 -19.20
C SER A 5 -16.87 42.73 -19.39
N LYS A 6 -15.66 43.24 -19.65
CA LYS A 6 -14.44 42.41 -19.76
C LYS A 6 -13.79 42.12 -18.41
N GLN A 7 -14.15 42.87 -17.37
CA GLN A 7 -13.58 42.71 -16.03
C GLN A 7 -14.31 41.63 -15.20
N ALA A 8 -15.56 41.30 -15.56
CA ALA A 8 -16.38 40.28 -14.91
C ALA A 8 -16.02 38.82 -15.29
N LEU A 9 -15.13 38.60 -16.27
CA LEU A 9 -14.74 37.25 -16.73
C LEU A 9 -13.36 36.79 -16.19
N HIS A 10 -12.71 37.60 -15.34
CA HIS A 10 -11.40 37.29 -14.77
C HIS A 10 -11.34 37.38 -13.24
N GLU A 11 -12.49 37.45 -12.57
CA GLU A 11 -12.56 37.21 -11.14
C GLU A 11 -12.58 35.70 -10.90
N SER A 12 -11.38 35.11 -10.87
CA SER A 12 -11.16 33.90 -10.08
C SER A 12 -11.78 34.14 -8.71
N PRO A 13 -12.62 33.24 -8.17
CA PRO A 13 -13.10 33.39 -6.82
C PRO A 13 -11.86 33.46 -5.94
N LYS A 14 -11.61 34.63 -5.35
CA LYS A 14 -10.84 34.74 -4.12
C LYS A 14 -11.70 34.05 -3.07
N SER A 15 -11.78 32.72 -3.12
CA SER A 15 -12.34 31.95 -2.02
C SER A 15 -11.37 32.17 -0.87
N GLY A 16 -11.90 32.69 0.24
CA GLY A 16 -11.16 32.78 1.48
C GLY A 16 -10.65 31.38 1.78
N ALA A 17 -9.35 31.16 1.54
CA ALA A 17 -8.64 30.01 2.01
C ALA A 17 -8.50 30.18 3.52
N GLU A 18 -9.63 30.01 4.22
CA GLU A 18 -9.60 29.66 5.62
C GLU A 18 -8.65 28.47 5.70
N ASN A 19 -7.54 28.63 6.44
CA ASN A 19 -6.56 27.58 6.69
C ASN A 19 -7.25 26.47 7.51
N LEU A 20 -8.10 25.68 6.85
CA LEU A 20 -8.84 24.59 7.42
C LEU A 20 -7.83 23.49 7.71
N ARG A 21 -7.32 23.51 8.94
CA ARG A 21 -6.49 22.43 9.48
C ARG A 21 -7.20 21.11 9.20
N PRO A 22 -6.52 20.09 8.66
CA PRO A 22 -7.14 18.79 8.45
C PRO A 22 -7.75 18.24 9.75
N PRO A 23 -8.90 17.55 9.69
CA PRO A 23 -9.61 17.05 10.87
C PRO A 23 -8.94 15.78 11.41
N TYR A 24 -7.68 15.89 11.85
CA TYR A 24 -6.90 14.76 12.32
C TYR A 24 -7.55 14.08 13.52
N LYS A 25 -8.15 14.84 14.43
CA LYS A 25 -8.83 14.28 15.61
C LYS A 25 -9.98 13.36 15.18
N GLU A 26 -10.82 13.83 14.27
CA GLU A 26 -11.98 13.08 13.77
C GLU A 26 -11.54 11.86 12.95
N ALA A 27 -10.46 11.99 12.16
CA ALA A 27 -9.86 10.87 11.44
C ALA A 27 -9.34 9.77 12.40
N TRP A 28 -8.66 10.16 13.48
CA TRP A 28 -8.20 9.22 14.51
C TRP A 28 -9.36 8.53 15.22
N ILE A 29 -10.42 9.26 15.54
CA ILE A 29 -11.64 8.68 16.12
C ILE A 29 -12.27 7.68 15.14
N ALA A 30 -12.42 8.03 13.86
CA ALA A 30 -12.96 7.14 12.84
C ALA A 30 -12.13 5.86 12.71
N GLY A 31 -10.80 5.98 12.63
CA GLY A 31 -9.88 4.84 12.62
C GLY A 31 -9.99 3.98 13.87
N ALA A 32 -10.08 4.58 15.06
CA ALA A 32 -10.23 3.85 16.32
C ALA A 32 -11.55 3.07 16.39
N LEU A 33 -12.65 3.64 15.88
CA LEU A 33 -13.94 2.95 15.81
C LEU A 33 -13.90 1.76 14.83
N VAL A 34 -13.26 1.93 13.66
CA VAL A 34 -13.03 0.84 12.71
C VAL A 34 -12.16 -0.25 13.33
N PHE A 35 -11.08 0.13 14.03
CA PHE A 35 -10.22 -0.81 14.73
C PHE A 35 -10.98 -1.58 15.81
N ALA A 36 -11.82 -0.91 16.59
CA ALA A 36 -12.65 -1.56 17.60
C ALA A 36 -13.63 -2.57 16.97
N LEU A 37 -14.24 -2.23 15.84
CA LEU A 37 -15.09 -3.15 15.10
C LEU A 37 -14.32 -4.40 14.64
N TYR A 38 -13.14 -4.22 14.02
CA TYR A 38 -12.31 -5.33 13.58
C TYR A 38 -11.78 -6.16 14.75
N TRP A 39 -11.41 -5.53 15.87
CA TRP A 39 -11.02 -6.23 17.09
C TRP A 39 -12.13 -7.13 17.62
N LEU A 40 -13.36 -6.61 17.70
CA LEU A 40 -14.52 -7.37 18.18
C LEU A 40 -14.91 -8.53 17.28
N THR A 41 -14.50 -8.50 16.02
CA THR A 41 -14.87 -9.50 14.99
C THR A 41 -13.65 -10.28 14.49
N LEU A 42 -12.50 -10.11 15.14
CA LEU A 42 -11.21 -10.66 14.74
C LEU A 42 -11.22 -12.18 14.78
N SER A 43 -10.62 -12.83 13.78
CA SER A 43 -10.37 -14.27 13.89
C SER A 43 -9.31 -14.51 14.97
N PRO A 44 -9.58 -15.33 16.01
CA PRO A 44 -8.60 -15.61 17.05
C PRO A 44 -7.50 -16.58 16.59
N THR A 45 -7.70 -17.27 15.46
CA THR A 45 -6.82 -18.31 14.92
C THR A 45 -6.57 -18.11 13.41
N THR A 46 -5.88 -19.06 12.78
CA THR A 46 -5.70 -19.09 11.33
C THR A 46 -7.02 -19.30 10.59
N ALA A 47 -7.03 -19.01 9.29
CA ALA A 47 -8.13 -19.38 8.40
C ALA A 47 -7.59 -20.01 7.11
N PHE A 48 -8.46 -20.11 6.11
CA PHE A 48 -8.16 -20.69 4.80
C PHE A 48 -7.13 -19.83 4.01
N TRP A 49 -6.64 -20.41 2.92
CA TRP A 49 -5.72 -19.76 1.97
C TRP A 49 -4.36 -19.43 2.60
N ASP A 50 -3.78 -18.27 2.27
CA ASP A 50 -2.42 -17.90 2.65
C ASP A 50 -2.30 -17.46 4.13
N THR A 51 -3.41 -17.41 4.89
CA THR A 51 -3.46 -16.92 6.27
C THR A 51 -2.41 -17.59 7.18
N SER A 52 -2.40 -18.92 7.21
CA SER A 52 -1.50 -19.71 8.07
C SER A 52 -0.04 -19.51 7.69
N GLU A 53 0.25 -19.45 6.39
CA GLU A 53 1.59 -19.23 5.87
C GLU A 53 2.12 -17.86 6.26
N TYR A 54 1.36 -16.77 6.07
CA TYR A 54 1.78 -15.42 6.45
C TYR A 54 1.89 -15.24 7.97
N ILE A 55 1.04 -15.91 8.76
CA ILE A 55 1.19 -15.95 10.22
C ILE A 55 2.51 -16.65 10.60
N ALA A 56 2.77 -17.83 10.05
CA ALA A 56 3.97 -18.60 10.36
C ALA A 56 5.23 -17.86 9.93
N THR A 57 5.29 -17.41 8.67
CA THR A 57 6.45 -16.70 8.10
C THR A 57 6.66 -15.35 8.77
N GLY A 58 5.62 -14.58 9.07
CA GLY A 58 5.71 -13.35 9.86
C GLY A 58 6.25 -13.60 11.28
N HIS A 59 5.84 -14.69 11.92
CA HIS A 59 6.35 -15.04 13.25
C HIS A 59 7.82 -15.44 13.23
N MET A 60 8.23 -16.28 12.28
CA MET A 60 9.57 -16.90 12.29
C MET A 60 10.59 -16.23 11.37
N LEU A 61 10.19 -15.11 10.74
CA LEU A 61 10.91 -14.49 9.62
C LEU A 61 11.18 -15.51 8.49
N GLY A 62 10.17 -16.28 8.09
CA GLY A 62 10.24 -17.19 6.95
C GLY A 62 10.06 -16.46 5.61
N ILE A 63 10.17 -17.21 4.51
CA ILE A 63 9.88 -16.71 3.16
C ILE A 63 8.61 -17.40 2.66
N PRO A 64 7.47 -16.68 2.58
CA PRO A 64 6.25 -17.22 2.00
C PRO A 64 6.38 -17.34 0.48
N HIS A 65 5.34 -17.87 -0.14
CA HIS A 65 5.25 -18.06 -1.57
C HIS A 65 5.62 -16.79 -2.37
N PRO A 66 6.22 -16.93 -3.56
CA PRO A 66 6.75 -15.78 -4.26
C PRO A 66 5.69 -14.71 -4.61
N PRO A 67 6.02 -13.42 -4.47
CA PRO A 67 7.39 -12.89 -4.41
C PRO A 67 7.97 -12.80 -2.99
N GLY A 68 7.37 -13.45 -1.98
CA GLY A 68 7.90 -13.55 -0.62
C GLY A 68 7.55 -12.36 0.29
N ASN A 69 7.09 -11.24 -0.26
CA ASN A 69 6.52 -10.08 0.45
C ASN A 69 7.32 -9.65 1.70
N PRO A 70 8.63 -9.36 1.54
CA PRO A 70 9.54 -9.11 2.66
C PRO A 70 9.12 -7.96 3.58
N LEU A 71 8.49 -6.91 3.05
CA LEU A 71 8.00 -5.79 3.87
C LEU A 71 6.91 -6.27 4.85
N PHE A 72 5.98 -7.11 4.38
CA PHE A 72 4.94 -7.66 5.23
C PHE A 72 5.55 -8.48 6.36
N VAL A 73 6.44 -9.41 6.03
CA VAL A 73 7.07 -10.32 7.00
C VAL A 73 7.81 -9.54 8.09
N VAL A 74 8.60 -8.53 7.71
CA VAL A 74 9.34 -7.69 8.67
C VAL A 74 8.39 -6.90 9.57
N LEU A 75 7.34 -6.29 9.02
CA LEU A 75 6.36 -5.53 9.80
C LEU A 75 5.55 -6.44 10.74
N ALA A 76 5.10 -7.61 10.26
CA ALA A 76 4.37 -8.59 11.05
C ALA A 76 5.24 -9.14 12.20
N ARG A 77 6.52 -9.39 11.96
CA ARG A 77 7.46 -9.79 13.02
C ARG A 77 7.62 -8.69 14.07
N ALA A 78 7.85 -7.45 13.64
CA ALA A 78 8.00 -6.32 14.54
C ALA A 78 6.75 -6.12 15.40
N TRP A 79 5.57 -6.19 14.79
CA TRP A 79 4.29 -6.15 15.50
C TRP A 79 4.15 -7.29 16.52
N SER A 80 4.41 -8.53 16.09
CA SER A 80 4.30 -9.71 16.95
C SER A 80 5.21 -9.60 18.17
N VAL A 81 6.44 -9.12 18.01
CA VAL A 81 7.38 -8.87 19.13
C VAL A 81 6.82 -7.80 20.08
N LEU A 82 6.34 -6.67 19.57
CA LEU A 82 5.77 -5.60 20.42
C LEU A 82 4.57 -6.06 21.25
N PHE A 83 3.79 -7.01 20.72
CA PHE A 83 2.58 -7.52 21.37
C PHE A 83 2.79 -8.77 22.22
N THR A 84 4.02 -9.29 22.33
CA THR A 84 4.32 -10.46 23.19
C THR A 84 3.96 -10.22 24.66
N PHE A 85 4.12 -8.99 25.16
CA PHE A 85 3.77 -8.62 26.54
C PHE A 85 2.28 -8.86 26.89
N PHE A 86 1.38 -8.81 25.90
CA PHE A 86 -0.05 -9.02 26.12
C PHE A 86 -0.46 -10.49 26.16
N GLY A 87 0.47 -11.44 25.96
CA GLY A 87 0.18 -12.87 26.01
C GLY A 87 -0.76 -13.37 24.90
N LEU A 88 -0.91 -12.60 23.82
CA LEU A 88 -1.74 -12.99 22.67
C LEU A 88 -1.09 -14.16 21.93
N SER A 89 -1.91 -15.03 21.37
CA SER A 89 -1.41 -16.05 20.43
C SER A 89 -0.78 -15.35 19.21
N VAL A 90 0.18 -16.02 18.57
CA VAL A 90 0.83 -15.51 17.35
C VAL A 90 -0.20 -15.20 16.25
N ALA A 91 -1.18 -16.08 16.07
CA ALA A 91 -2.25 -15.89 15.09
C ALA A 91 -3.08 -14.65 15.40
N THR A 92 -3.56 -14.50 16.65
CA THR A 92 -4.32 -13.32 17.07
C THR A 92 -3.49 -12.04 16.91
N SER A 93 -2.20 -12.07 17.28
CA SER A 93 -1.30 -10.93 17.16
C SER A 93 -1.12 -10.47 15.72
N ILE A 94 -0.93 -11.41 14.77
CA ILE A 94 -0.76 -11.07 13.35
C ILE A 94 -2.09 -10.70 12.68
N ASN A 95 -3.22 -11.31 13.05
CA ASN A 95 -4.53 -10.85 12.59
C ASN A 95 -4.79 -9.41 13.07
N LEU A 96 -4.41 -9.10 14.31
CA LEU A 96 -4.53 -7.76 14.85
C LEU A 96 -3.70 -6.72 14.07
N PHE A 97 -2.51 -7.11 13.61
CA PHE A 97 -1.69 -6.27 12.74
C PHE A 97 -2.44 -5.89 11.46
N SER A 98 -3.11 -6.86 10.82
CA SER A 98 -3.93 -6.61 9.62
C SER A 98 -5.09 -5.65 9.92
N ALA A 99 -5.80 -5.87 11.03
CA ALA A 99 -6.88 -5.00 11.49
C ALA A 99 -6.39 -3.57 11.75
N PHE A 100 -5.21 -3.41 12.39
CA PHE A 100 -4.60 -2.11 12.65
C PHE A 100 -4.24 -1.38 11.36
N MET A 101 -3.57 -2.06 10.42
CA MET A 101 -3.19 -1.46 9.13
C MET A 101 -4.41 -1.00 8.34
N SER A 102 -5.47 -1.84 8.30
CA SER A 102 -6.73 -1.47 7.67
C SER A 102 -7.39 -0.27 8.36
N ALA A 103 -7.48 -0.27 9.69
CA ALA A 103 -8.06 0.85 10.44
C ALA A 103 -7.29 2.17 10.25
N ALA A 104 -5.95 2.10 10.22
CA ALA A 104 -5.10 3.24 9.91
C ALA A 104 -5.33 3.75 8.47
N ALA A 105 -5.57 2.85 7.51
CA ALA A 105 -5.93 3.23 6.16
C ALA A 105 -7.24 4.02 6.12
N HIS A 106 -8.25 3.58 6.87
CA HIS A 106 -9.54 4.26 6.97
C HIS A 106 -9.43 5.64 7.63
N ALA A 107 -8.53 5.83 8.60
CA ALA A 107 -8.21 7.16 9.13
C ALA A 107 -7.62 8.07 8.03
N MET A 108 -6.74 7.57 7.17
CA MET A 108 -6.22 8.35 6.03
C MET A 108 -7.32 8.63 4.99
N TRP A 109 -8.17 7.65 4.69
CA TRP A 109 -9.31 7.84 3.78
C TRP A 109 -10.31 8.86 4.30
N PHE A 110 -10.53 8.93 5.61
CA PHE A 110 -11.32 10.00 6.22
C PHE A 110 -10.78 11.39 5.82
N LEU A 111 -9.47 11.59 5.92
CA LEU A 111 -8.82 12.87 5.60
C LEU A 111 -8.96 13.20 4.11
N VAL A 112 -8.74 12.21 3.23
CA VAL A 112 -8.90 12.37 1.78
C VAL A 112 -10.36 12.70 1.42
N ALA A 113 -11.32 11.94 1.95
CA ALA A 113 -12.75 12.16 1.69
C ALA A 113 -13.21 13.54 2.21
N HIS A 114 -12.82 13.91 3.43
CA HIS A 114 -13.13 15.23 3.99
C HIS A 114 -12.54 16.36 3.14
N HIS A 115 -11.32 16.18 2.62
CA HIS A 115 -10.70 17.15 1.71
C HIS A 115 -11.47 17.27 0.40
N ILE A 116 -11.84 16.15 -0.23
CA ILE A 116 -12.61 16.15 -1.49
C ILE A 116 -13.98 16.80 -1.30
N LEU A 117 -14.67 16.53 -0.19
CA LEU A 117 -16.01 17.07 0.07
C LEU A 117 -16.05 18.60 0.23
N ARG A 118 -14.89 19.26 0.40
CA ARG A 118 -14.78 20.74 0.40
C ARG A 118 -15.14 21.38 -0.94
N TYR A 119 -15.05 20.62 -2.03
CA TYR A 119 -15.43 21.10 -3.36
C TYR A 119 -16.95 21.04 -3.61
N PHE A 120 -17.70 20.38 -2.73
CA PHE A 120 -19.14 20.23 -2.82
C PHE A 120 -19.90 21.10 -1.83
N SER A 121 -19.32 21.35 -0.65
CA SER A 121 -19.91 22.23 0.37
C SER A 121 -18.84 22.83 1.26
N SER A 122 -19.01 24.10 1.64
CA SER A 122 -18.20 24.76 2.67
C SER A 122 -18.56 24.33 4.09
N ASP A 123 -19.76 23.75 4.28
CA ASP A 123 -20.22 23.27 5.58
C ASP A 123 -19.28 22.18 6.13
N LYS A 124 -18.72 22.43 7.32
CA LYS A 124 -17.84 21.48 8.00
C LYS A 124 -18.59 20.21 8.41
N LEU A 125 -19.85 20.34 8.86
CA LEU A 125 -20.62 19.18 9.32
C LEU A 125 -20.90 18.22 8.16
N PHE A 126 -21.33 18.73 7.01
CA PHE A 126 -21.47 17.95 5.77
C PHE A 126 -20.22 17.13 5.44
N ARG A 127 -19.03 17.76 5.50
CA ARG A 127 -17.76 17.08 5.19
C ARG A 127 -17.39 16.02 6.22
N LEU A 128 -17.58 16.30 7.51
CA LEU A 128 -17.31 15.35 8.58
C LEU A 128 -18.23 14.12 8.47
N VAL A 129 -19.54 14.35 8.29
CA VAL A 129 -20.53 13.28 8.17
C VAL A 129 -20.30 12.47 6.89
N GLY A 130 -20.03 13.14 5.76
CA GLY A 130 -19.74 12.45 4.50
C GLY A 130 -18.47 11.60 4.56
N ALA A 131 -17.39 12.11 5.18
CA ALA A 131 -16.17 11.34 5.39
C ALA A 131 -16.38 10.15 6.34
N ALA A 132 -17.15 10.35 7.42
CA ALA A 132 -17.51 9.27 8.34
C ALA A 132 -18.34 8.19 7.65
N ALA A 133 -19.33 8.58 6.84
CA ALA A 133 -20.16 7.65 6.06
C ALA A 133 -19.32 6.86 5.04
N ALA A 134 -18.41 7.53 4.32
CA ALA A 134 -17.50 6.89 3.37
C ALA A 134 -16.61 5.82 4.06
N VAL A 135 -16.05 6.15 5.23
CA VAL A 135 -15.26 5.22 6.03
C VAL A 135 -16.10 4.06 6.55
N LEU A 136 -17.31 4.32 7.05
CA LEU A 136 -18.19 3.27 7.54
C LEU A 136 -18.53 2.26 6.43
N VAL A 137 -18.95 2.74 5.25
CA VAL A 137 -19.32 1.88 4.13
C VAL A 137 -18.12 1.10 3.59
N SER A 138 -16.97 1.75 3.41
CA SER A 138 -15.77 1.10 2.90
C SER A 138 -15.19 0.07 3.88
N SER A 139 -15.15 0.37 5.18
CA SER A 139 -14.61 -0.54 6.21
C SER A 139 -15.48 -1.77 6.45
N THR A 140 -16.79 -1.68 6.22
CA THR A 140 -17.75 -2.78 6.39
C THR A 140 -18.06 -3.53 5.09
N SER A 141 -17.46 -3.12 3.98
CA SER A 141 -17.54 -3.88 2.72
C SER A 141 -16.93 -5.27 2.90
N PHE A 142 -17.63 -6.31 2.42
CA PHE A 142 -17.28 -7.71 2.68
C PHE A 142 -15.80 -8.05 2.49
N THR A 143 -15.23 -7.69 1.33
CA THR A 143 -13.81 -7.97 1.03
C THR A 143 -12.86 -7.25 2.00
N VAL A 144 -13.09 -5.96 2.27
CA VAL A 144 -12.23 -5.18 3.16
C VAL A 144 -12.31 -5.73 4.58
N TRP A 145 -13.52 -6.01 5.06
CA TRP A 145 -13.74 -6.52 6.40
C TRP A 145 -13.12 -7.92 6.59
N SER A 146 -13.35 -8.84 5.64
CA SER A 146 -12.78 -10.19 5.67
C SER A 146 -11.25 -10.16 5.72
N GLN A 147 -10.61 -9.38 4.84
CA GLN A 147 -9.14 -9.23 4.83
C GLN A 147 -8.60 -8.62 6.13
N SER A 148 -9.36 -7.72 6.74
CA SER A 148 -8.97 -7.04 7.98
C SER A 148 -9.00 -7.96 9.19
N ASN A 149 -9.93 -8.93 9.20
CA ASN A 149 -10.15 -9.80 10.36
C ASN A 149 -9.34 -11.09 10.35
N VAL A 150 -8.97 -11.56 9.16
CA VAL A 150 -8.41 -12.90 8.96
C VAL A 150 -6.95 -12.87 8.51
N ASN A 151 -6.42 -11.71 8.08
CA ASN A 151 -5.09 -11.61 7.47
C ASN A 151 -4.86 -12.66 6.36
N GLU A 152 -5.84 -12.80 5.46
CA GLU A 152 -5.77 -13.78 4.38
C GLU A 152 -4.57 -13.52 3.44
N LYS A 153 -4.12 -12.26 3.34
CA LYS A 153 -2.91 -11.86 2.62
C LYS A 153 -2.43 -10.47 3.05
N VAL A 154 -1.38 -9.99 2.42
CA VAL A 154 -0.69 -8.70 2.61
C VAL A 154 -1.47 -7.43 2.19
N TYR A 155 -2.78 -7.54 1.92
CA TYR A 155 -3.55 -6.47 1.28
C TYR A 155 -3.85 -5.28 2.19
N THR A 156 -3.96 -5.46 3.50
CA THR A 156 -4.25 -4.36 4.44
C THR A 156 -3.08 -3.37 4.55
N VAL A 157 -1.84 -3.86 4.47
CA VAL A 157 -0.64 -3.01 4.34
C VAL A 157 -0.67 -2.22 3.02
N SER A 158 -1.13 -2.83 1.92
CA SER A 158 -1.28 -2.13 0.64
C SER A 158 -2.39 -1.08 0.69
N LEU A 159 -3.53 -1.39 1.32
CA LEU A 159 -4.64 -0.46 1.52
C LEU A 159 -4.18 0.78 2.31
N PHE A 160 -3.44 0.56 3.42
CA PHE A 160 -2.83 1.64 4.18
C PHE A 160 -1.87 2.47 3.33
N THR A 161 -1.00 1.81 2.56
CA THR A 161 -0.02 2.49 1.71
C THR A 161 -0.69 3.38 0.67
N ILE A 162 -1.74 2.89 -0.01
CA ILE A 162 -2.50 3.67 -0.98
C ILE A 162 -3.18 4.88 -0.32
N ALA A 163 -3.81 4.68 0.84
CA ALA A 163 -4.49 5.74 1.56
C ALA A 163 -3.51 6.82 2.05
N LEU A 164 -2.35 6.40 2.58
CA LEU A 164 -1.27 7.27 3.02
C LEU A 164 -0.70 8.08 1.85
N LEU A 165 -0.38 7.44 0.73
CA LEU A 165 0.14 8.10 -0.47
C LEU A 165 -0.88 9.09 -1.06
N SER A 166 -2.17 8.72 -1.06
CA SER A 166 -3.26 9.61 -1.49
C SER A 166 -3.34 10.85 -0.60
N TRP A 167 -3.23 10.68 0.72
CA TRP A 167 -3.21 11.80 1.65
C TRP A 167 -1.94 12.65 1.51
N LEU A 168 -0.77 12.04 1.33
CA LEU A 168 0.48 12.76 1.07
C LEU A 168 0.42 13.59 -0.22
N ALA A 169 -0.24 13.10 -1.27
CA ALA A 169 -0.44 13.85 -2.51
C ALA A 169 -1.31 15.10 -2.27
N VAL A 170 -2.38 14.98 -1.49
CA VAL A 170 -3.19 16.13 -1.05
C VAL A 170 -2.34 17.12 -0.24
N ARG A 171 -1.52 16.63 0.69
CA ARG A 171 -0.62 17.48 1.49
C ARG A 171 0.47 18.14 0.65
N TRP A 172 0.96 17.48 -0.38
CA TRP A 172 1.88 18.05 -1.35
C TRP A 172 1.25 19.23 -2.07
N GLN A 173 0.03 19.07 -2.61
CA GLN A 173 -0.72 20.16 -3.24
C GLN A 173 -0.91 21.35 -2.29
N GLU A 174 -1.31 21.10 -1.04
CA GLU A 174 -1.53 22.16 -0.04
C GLU A 174 -0.25 22.89 0.42
N ASN A 175 0.92 22.29 0.15
CA ASN A 175 2.23 22.83 0.50
C ASN A 175 2.96 23.50 -0.67
N LEU A 176 2.40 23.47 -1.89
CA LEU A 176 2.99 24.15 -3.05
C LEU A 176 3.27 25.63 -2.74
N GLY A 177 4.48 26.08 -3.08
CA GLY A 177 4.94 27.46 -2.84
C GLY A 177 5.33 27.79 -1.39
N LYS A 178 5.18 26.86 -0.43
CA LYS A 178 5.60 27.04 0.97
C LYS A 178 7.02 26.53 1.26
N GLY A 179 7.66 25.90 0.27
CA GLY A 179 8.99 25.31 0.34
C GLY A 179 8.98 23.88 0.91
N LYS A 180 9.97 23.07 0.51
CA LYS A 180 10.12 21.63 0.86
C LYS A 180 8.96 20.74 0.38
N ASP A 181 8.18 21.20 -0.57
CA ASP A 181 7.17 20.43 -1.29
C ASP A 181 7.78 19.18 -1.95
N ASP A 182 8.98 19.30 -2.53
CA ASP A 182 9.74 18.18 -3.08
C ASP A 182 9.98 17.03 -2.07
N ASN A 183 10.08 17.33 -0.77
CA ASN A 183 10.33 16.30 0.25
C ASN A 183 9.16 15.30 0.34
N LEU A 184 7.93 15.76 0.13
CA LEU A 184 6.76 14.87 0.12
C LEU A 184 6.75 13.99 -1.12
N LEU A 185 7.18 14.50 -2.27
CA LEU A 185 7.33 13.69 -3.49
C LEU A 185 8.40 12.61 -3.30
N ILE A 186 9.56 12.98 -2.73
CA ILE A 186 10.63 12.03 -2.41
C ILE A 186 10.17 10.97 -1.41
N LEU A 187 9.42 11.36 -0.37
CA LEU A 187 8.83 10.41 0.57
C LEU A 187 7.83 9.47 -0.12
N MET A 188 6.99 9.98 -1.03
CA MET A 188 6.05 9.14 -1.79
C MET A 188 6.78 8.16 -2.69
N VAL A 189 7.87 8.56 -3.37
CA VAL A 189 8.71 7.65 -4.18
C VAL A 189 9.34 6.56 -3.30
N PHE A 190 9.88 6.91 -2.14
CA PHE A 190 10.42 5.95 -1.19
C PHE A 190 9.37 4.92 -0.75
N ILE A 191 8.18 5.39 -0.33
CA ILE A 191 7.08 4.53 0.12
C ILE A 191 6.60 3.63 -1.03
N LEU A 192 6.45 4.17 -2.25
CA LEU A 192 6.09 3.38 -3.43
C LEU A 192 7.09 2.26 -3.70
N ALA A 193 8.39 2.56 -3.70
CA ALA A 193 9.44 1.57 -3.90
C ALA A 193 9.47 0.52 -2.78
N LEU A 194 9.34 0.94 -1.53
CA LEU A 194 9.26 0.05 -0.37
C LEU A 194 8.04 -0.88 -0.47
N SER A 195 6.89 -0.36 -0.93
CA SER A 195 5.62 -1.09 -1.05
C SER A 195 5.64 -2.24 -2.04
N VAL A 196 6.58 -2.22 -3.01
CA VAL A 196 6.83 -3.35 -3.91
C VAL A 196 7.19 -4.60 -3.10
N GLY A 197 7.93 -4.43 -2.00
CA GLY A 197 8.24 -5.50 -1.06
C GLY A 197 7.04 -5.99 -0.25
N ASN A 198 5.87 -5.35 -0.34
CA ASN A 198 4.62 -5.85 0.21
C ASN A 198 3.75 -6.47 -0.89
N HIS A 199 3.31 -5.69 -1.87
CA HIS A 199 2.50 -6.17 -3.00
C HIS A 199 2.41 -5.10 -4.08
N LEU A 200 2.42 -5.50 -5.36
CA LEU A 200 2.28 -4.56 -6.48
C LEU A 200 0.94 -3.80 -6.51
N MET A 201 -0.07 -4.28 -5.78
CA MET A 201 -1.35 -3.56 -5.60
C MET A 201 -1.12 -2.17 -5.01
N ALA A 202 -0.20 -2.02 -4.05
CA ALA A 202 0.11 -0.71 -3.47
C ALA A 202 0.63 0.30 -4.51
N PHE A 203 1.25 -0.20 -5.59
CA PHE A 203 1.78 0.62 -6.68
C PHE A 203 0.70 1.15 -7.63
N LEU A 204 -0.53 0.64 -7.57
CA LEU A 204 -1.65 1.09 -8.42
C LEU A 204 -2.03 2.57 -8.18
N VAL A 205 -1.61 3.15 -7.07
CA VAL A 205 -1.82 4.59 -6.79
C VAL A 205 -0.84 5.48 -7.59
N ALA A 206 0.29 4.95 -8.06
CA ALA A 206 1.32 5.74 -8.72
C ALA A 206 0.82 6.44 -10.01
N PRO A 207 0.07 5.78 -10.92
CA PRO A 207 -0.51 6.47 -12.08
C PRO A 207 -1.47 7.60 -11.68
N ALA A 208 -2.30 7.39 -10.66
CA ALA A 208 -3.23 8.42 -10.16
C ALA A 208 -2.48 9.64 -9.60
N ILE A 209 -1.40 9.42 -8.83
CA ILE A 209 -0.54 10.49 -8.33
C ILE A 209 0.18 11.20 -9.49
N GLY A 210 0.67 10.46 -10.48
CA GLY A 210 1.31 11.06 -11.66
C GLY A 210 0.37 11.99 -12.43
N ILE A 211 -0.86 11.54 -12.69
CA ILE A 211 -1.90 12.37 -13.31
C ILE A 211 -2.24 13.57 -12.41
N PHE A 212 -2.37 13.36 -11.09
CA PHE A 212 -2.65 14.42 -10.14
C PHE A 212 -1.57 15.51 -10.17
N ILE A 213 -0.28 15.14 -10.19
CA ILE A 213 0.84 16.08 -10.32
C ILE A 213 0.77 16.84 -11.64
N LEU A 214 0.49 16.15 -12.76
CA LEU A 214 0.35 16.76 -14.08
C LEU A 214 -0.77 17.79 -14.15
N VAL A 215 -1.90 17.53 -13.49
CA VAL A 215 -3.06 18.44 -13.46
C VAL A 215 -2.82 19.61 -12.50
N VAL A 216 -2.20 19.36 -11.34
CA VAL A 216 -2.06 20.36 -10.28
C VAL A 216 -0.85 21.28 -10.49
N HIS A 217 0.32 20.72 -10.83
CA HIS A 217 1.55 21.49 -10.98
C HIS A 217 2.56 20.74 -11.88
N PRO A 218 2.38 20.73 -13.22
CA PRO A 218 3.19 19.93 -14.14
C PRO A 218 4.69 20.32 -14.16
N GLN A 219 5.02 21.57 -13.82
CA GLN A 219 6.39 22.07 -13.76
C GLN A 219 7.25 21.29 -12.75
N THR A 220 6.62 20.66 -11.76
CA THR A 220 7.27 19.74 -10.81
C THR A 220 8.07 18.64 -11.52
N LEU A 221 7.55 18.12 -12.63
CA LEU A 221 8.19 17.05 -13.39
C LEU A 221 9.38 17.53 -14.24
N LEU A 222 9.65 18.83 -14.30
CA LEU A 222 10.85 19.36 -14.96
C LEU A 222 12.07 19.41 -14.01
N ASN A 223 11.87 19.14 -12.73
CA ASN A 223 12.93 19.19 -11.74
C ASN A 223 13.84 17.94 -11.82
N TRP A 224 14.96 18.04 -12.52
CA TRP A 224 15.93 16.92 -12.66
C TRP A 224 16.45 16.37 -11.32
N ARG A 225 16.52 17.20 -10.26
CA ARG A 225 16.96 16.77 -8.93
C ARG A 225 15.98 15.78 -8.31
N LEU A 226 14.68 15.93 -8.60
CA LEU A 226 13.63 15.01 -8.14
C LEU A 226 13.89 13.60 -8.67
N TYR A 227 14.33 13.46 -9.92
CA TYR A 227 14.64 12.16 -10.51
C TYR A 227 15.89 11.53 -9.91
N LEU A 228 16.95 12.31 -9.68
CA LEU A 228 18.17 11.77 -9.07
C LEU A 228 17.96 11.33 -7.63
N VAL A 229 17.38 12.20 -6.80
CA VAL A 229 17.09 11.87 -5.40
C VAL A 229 16.01 10.79 -5.34
N GLY A 230 15.01 10.86 -6.21
CA GLY A 230 13.96 9.86 -6.38
C GLY A 230 14.52 8.46 -6.68
N ALA A 231 15.45 8.37 -7.64
CA ALA A 231 16.12 7.12 -7.96
C ALA A 231 16.92 6.58 -6.78
N ALA A 232 17.65 7.45 -6.06
CA ALA A 232 18.41 7.05 -4.87
C ALA A 232 17.50 6.49 -3.77
N VAL A 233 16.41 7.18 -3.42
CA VAL A 233 15.48 6.68 -2.40
C VAL A 233 14.66 5.48 -2.88
N ALA A 234 14.42 5.35 -4.18
CA ALA A 234 13.78 4.16 -4.74
C ALA A 234 14.67 2.92 -4.57
N ILE A 235 15.98 3.04 -4.79
CA ILE A 235 16.94 1.96 -4.52
C ILE A 235 16.92 1.58 -3.04
N VAL A 236 16.89 2.57 -2.13
CA VAL A 236 16.78 2.33 -0.68
C VAL A 236 15.44 1.67 -0.32
N GLY A 237 14.34 2.05 -0.95
CA GLY A 237 13.03 1.40 -0.74
C GLY A 237 13.04 -0.05 -1.23
N LEU A 238 13.57 -0.30 -2.42
CA LEU A 238 13.69 -1.63 -3.02
C LEU A 238 14.64 -2.55 -2.24
N SER A 239 15.60 -2.00 -1.48
CA SER A 239 16.55 -2.80 -0.70
C SER A 239 15.90 -3.72 0.32
N ILE A 240 14.61 -3.52 0.66
CA ILE A 240 13.82 -4.47 1.46
C ILE A 240 13.81 -5.89 0.86
N HIS A 241 13.96 -6.03 -0.46
CA HIS A 241 14.02 -7.33 -1.14
C HIS A 241 15.30 -8.10 -0.85
N LEU A 242 16.35 -7.46 -0.32
CA LEU A 242 17.55 -8.17 0.16
C LEU A 242 17.23 -9.09 1.35
N PHE A 243 16.09 -8.89 2.03
CA PHE A 243 15.58 -9.85 3.01
C PHE A 243 15.49 -11.27 2.43
N LEU A 244 15.06 -11.42 1.18
CA LEU A 244 14.82 -12.72 0.55
C LEU A 244 16.11 -13.57 0.43
N PRO A 245 17.18 -13.12 -0.26
CA PRO A 245 18.39 -13.93 -0.39
C PRO A 245 19.14 -14.09 0.94
N LEU A 246 19.13 -13.06 1.79
CA LEU A 246 19.76 -13.13 3.11
C LEU A 246 19.07 -14.17 3.99
N ARG A 247 17.73 -14.13 4.02
CA ARG A 247 16.97 -15.07 4.84
C ARG A 247 17.05 -16.48 4.25
N ALA A 248 16.95 -16.64 2.94
CA ALA A 248 17.08 -17.93 2.28
C ALA A 248 18.42 -18.61 2.58
N GLY A 249 19.53 -17.86 2.60
CA GLY A 249 20.86 -18.36 2.98
C GLY A 249 20.97 -18.81 4.43
N LEU A 250 20.11 -18.30 5.31
CA LEU A 250 19.98 -18.72 6.72
C LEU A 250 18.99 -19.88 6.93
N GLN A 251 18.49 -20.49 5.84
CA GLN A 251 17.66 -21.69 5.85
C GLN A 251 16.51 -21.68 6.87
N PRO A 252 15.56 -20.72 6.80
CA PRO A 252 14.35 -20.76 7.62
C PRO A 252 13.55 -22.03 7.33
N VAL A 253 12.74 -22.49 8.30
CA VAL A 253 11.89 -23.68 8.13
C VAL A 253 10.94 -23.54 6.93
N ILE A 254 10.33 -22.36 6.75
CA ILE A 254 9.57 -22.01 5.55
C ILE A 254 10.47 -21.13 4.68
N ASN A 255 10.91 -21.67 3.55
CA ASN A 255 11.87 -21.08 2.62
C ASN A 255 11.39 -21.27 1.17
N GLU A 256 10.22 -20.73 0.83
CA GLU A 256 9.64 -20.92 -0.50
C GLU A 256 10.52 -20.32 -1.60
N ALA A 257 10.63 -21.03 -2.73
CA ALA A 257 11.58 -20.78 -3.83
C ALA A 257 13.07 -20.75 -3.46
N ALA A 258 13.43 -20.76 -2.16
CA ALA A 258 14.78 -20.67 -1.63
C ALA A 258 15.70 -19.70 -2.41
N PRO A 259 15.35 -18.40 -2.52
CA PRO A 259 16.00 -17.44 -3.42
C PRO A 259 17.37 -16.96 -2.91
N ALA A 260 18.21 -17.88 -2.42
CA ALA A 260 19.56 -17.61 -1.97
C ALA A 260 20.44 -17.20 -3.16
N CYS A 261 21.34 -16.24 -2.93
CA CYS A 261 22.26 -15.75 -3.94
C CYS A 261 23.70 -16.10 -3.56
N PRO A 262 24.58 -16.34 -4.55
CA PRO A 262 25.97 -16.70 -4.29
C PRO A 262 26.74 -15.58 -3.58
N ASP A 263 26.36 -14.32 -3.82
CA ASP A 263 27.02 -13.15 -3.27
C ASP A 263 26.07 -11.94 -3.20
N ILE A 264 26.46 -10.92 -2.42
CA ILE A 264 25.62 -9.73 -2.22
C ILE A 264 25.51 -8.86 -3.48
N SER A 265 26.51 -8.89 -4.37
CA SER A 265 26.51 -8.06 -5.58
C SER A 265 25.50 -8.56 -6.62
N SER A 266 25.40 -9.88 -6.80
CA SER A 266 24.39 -10.50 -7.65
C SER A 266 22.97 -10.34 -7.08
N ALA A 267 22.82 -10.36 -5.75
CA ALA A 267 21.56 -10.02 -5.07
C ALA A 267 21.16 -8.55 -5.30
N LEU A 268 22.09 -7.59 -5.09
CA LEU A 268 21.85 -6.17 -5.32
C LEU A 268 21.47 -5.88 -6.77
N SER A 269 22.16 -6.50 -7.74
CA SER A 269 21.83 -6.39 -9.16
C SER A 269 20.40 -6.87 -9.44
N ALA A 270 20.00 -8.00 -8.86
CA ALA A 270 18.64 -8.53 -9.01
C ALA A 270 17.59 -7.61 -8.38
N VAL A 271 17.86 -7.02 -7.22
CA VAL A 271 16.92 -6.09 -6.57
C VAL A 271 16.77 -4.78 -7.37
N VAL A 272 17.88 -4.14 -7.75
CA VAL A 272 17.86 -2.85 -8.47
C VAL A 272 17.24 -2.98 -9.86
N THR A 273 17.47 -4.11 -10.54
CA THR A 273 16.91 -4.36 -11.87
C THR A 273 15.56 -5.06 -11.84
N TYR A 274 15.05 -5.36 -10.64
CA TYR A 274 13.82 -6.13 -10.41
C TYR A 274 13.80 -7.45 -11.22
N GLY A 275 14.85 -8.26 -11.04
CA GLY A 275 14.97 -9.59 -11.62
C GLY A 275 15.39 -9.63 -13.10
N LYS A 276 15.88 -8.53 -13.69
CA LYS A 276 16.38 -8.53 -15.08
C LYS A 276 17.86 -8.91 -15.23
N ALA A 277 18.63 -8.86 -14.13
CA ALA A 277 20.04 -9.23 -14.10
C ALA A 277 20.45 -9.72 -12.70
N GLY A 278 21.60 -10.39 -12.58
CA GLY A 278 22.15 -10.81 -11.30
C GLY A 278 21.75 -12.23 -10.92
N CYS A 279 21.34 -12.42 -9.66
CA CYS A 279 21.02 -13.72 -9.09
C CYS A 279 19.73 -14.34 -9.67
N ALA A 280 19.86 -15.48 -10.36
CA ALA A 280 18.75 -16.14 -11.05
C ALA A 280 17.63 -16.58 -10.10
N ALA A 281 17.96 -17.25 -8.99
CA ALA A 281 16.96 -17.73 -8.02
C ALA A 281 16.11 -16.59 -7.43
N LEU A 282 16.73 -15.45 -7.11
CA LEU A 282 16.02 -14.26 -6.66
C LEU A 282 15.20 -13.63 -7.79
N ALA A 283 15.74 -13.56 -9.01
CA ALA A 283 15.02 -13.02 -10.16
C ALA A 283 13.75 -13.83 -10.46
N GLU A 284 13.82 -15.16 -10.42
CA GLU A 284 12.69 -16.06 -10.61
C GLU A 284 11.59 -15.84 -9.55
N ALA A 285 11.98 -15.73 -8.28
CA ALA A 285 11.05 -15.44 -7.19
C ALA A 285 10.37 -14.06 -7.36
N LEU A 286 11.14 -13.01 -7.68
CA LEU A 286 10.61 -11.64 -7.88
C LEU A 286 9.68 -11.57 -9.11
N ASN A 287 10.06 -12.21 -10.21
CA ASN A 287 9.29 -12.24 -11.45
C ASN A 287 8.15 -13.25 -11.44
N ARG A 288 8.06 -14.07 -10.39
CA ARG A 288 7.00 -15.06 -10.21
C ARG A 288 6.97 -16.10 -11.34
N THR A 289 8.14 -16.52 -11.82
CA THR A 289 8.27 -17.42 -12.99
C THR A 289 7.58 -18.76 -12.77
N GLN A 290 7.54 -19.28 -11.54
CA GLN A 290 6.80 -20.49 -11.21
C GLN A 290 5.27 -20.40 -11.41
N TYR A 291 4.72 -19.19 -11.59
CA TYR A 291 3.30 -18.97 -11.89
C TYR A 291 3.04 -18.57 -13.34
N GLU A 292 4.05 -18.65 -14.21
CA GLU A 292 3.85 -18.36 -15.63
C GLU A 292 2.78 -19.27 -16.21
N LYS A 293 1.82 -18.65 -16.90
CA LYS A 293 0.76 -19.39 -17.58
C LYS A 293 1.31 -19.95 -18.89
N PRO A 294 1.01 -21.22 -19.23
CA PRO A 294 1.35 -21.73 -20.54
C PRO A 294 0.68 -20.87 -21.63
N PRO A 295 1.24 -20.86 -22.86
CA PRO A 295 0.62 -20.20 -24.00
C PRO A 295 -0.85 -20.63 -24.15
N LEU A 296 -1.70 -19.70 -24.62
CA LEU A 296 -3.10 -20.02 -24.91
C LEU A 296 -3.24 -21.10 -26.00
N LEU A 297 -2.21 -21.25 -26.84
CA LEU A 297 -2.13 -22.23 -27.90
C LEU A 297 -0.74 -22.90 -27.92
N PRO A 298 -0.68 -24.25 -27.99
CA PRO A 298 -1.81 -25.18 -27.94
C PRO A 298 -2.46 -25.21 -26.55
N ARG A 299 -3.80 -25.37 -26.48
CA ARG A 299 -4.50 -25.43 -25.20
C ARG A 299 -4.04 -26.65 -24.39
N SER A 300 -3.80 -26.46 -23.10
CA SER A 300 -3.44 -27.54 -22.17
C SER A 300 -4.56 -28.55 -21.92
N ALA A 301 -5.82 -28.21 -22.24
CA ALA A 301 -6.96 -29.10 -22.16
C ALA A 301 -8.01 -28.77 -23.24
N PRO A 302 -8.77 -29.76 -23.76
CA PRO A 302 -9.89 -29.51 -24.66
C PRO A 302 -10.94 -28.57 -24.04
N LEU A 303 -11.59 -27.74 -24.86
CA LEU A 303 -12.59 -26.77 -24.40
C LEU A 303 -13.77 -27.47 -23.67
N VAL A 304 -14.14 -28.67 -24.14
CA VAL A 304 -15.19 -29.50 -23.51
C VAL A 304 -14.82 -29.84 -22.06
N SER A 305 -13.57 -30.21 -21.78
CA SER A 305 -13.11 -30.52 -20.43
C SER A 305 -13.10 -29.29 -19.51
N GLN A 306 -12.79 -28.11 -20.04
CA GLN A 306 -12.82 -26.87 -19.27
C GLN A 306 -14.25 -26.45 -18.90
N VAL A 307 -15.18 -26.58 -19.86
CA VAL A 307 -16.61 -26.32 -19.61
C VAL A 307 -17.19 -27.33 -18.62
N ALA A 308 -16.84 -28.61 -18.75
CA ALA A 308 -17.27 -29.64 -17.80
C ALA A 308 -16.76 -29.36 -16.38
N ASN A 309 -15.52 -28.86 -16.22
CA ASN A 309 -14.97 -28.49 -14.92
C ASN A 309 -15.63 -27.23 -14.32
N TYR A 310 -15.99 -26.23 -15.13
CA TYR A 310 -16.71 -25.03 -14.67
C TYR A 310 -18.13 -25.34 -14.16
N LEU A 311 -18.75 -26.41 -14.67
CA LEU A 311 -20.11 -26.83 -14.30
C LEU A 311 -20.15 -27.78 -13.09
N GLN A 312 -18.99 -28.20 -12.56
CA GLN A 312 -18.85 -28.99 -11.34
C GLN A 312 -18.75 -28.09 -10.10
#